data_AF-A0A7X0HU95-F1
#
_entry.id   AF-A0A7X0HU95-F1
#
_cell.length_a   1.000
_cell.length_b   1.000
_cell.length_c   1.000
_cell.angle_alpha   90.00
_cell.angle_beta   90.00
_cell.angle_gamma   90.00
#
_symmetry.space_group_name_H-M   'P 1'
#
loop_
_entity.id
_entity.type
_entity.pdbx_description
1 polymer ?
#
loop_
_entity_poly.entity_id
_entity_poly.type
_entity_poly.pdbx_seq_one_letter_code
_entity_poly.pdbx_strand_id
1 'polypeptide(L)' 'MIRMTVAGIGGFVLVFIEAYIVIMLKGYETLDFGGISPFVGVWSMNFFLLFSIFTQIKPWVKEKMETEKKLSVK' A
#
# COMPACT_ATOMS: atom_id res chain seq x y z
N MET A 1 -3.75 13.09 9.74
CA MET A 1 -3.90 11.85 10.54
C MET A 1 -4.63 10.75 9.78
N ILE A 2 -5.78 11.01 9.14
CA ILE A 2 -6.56 10.01 8.35
C ILE A 2 -5.71 9.19 7.35
N ARG A 3 -4.79 9.81 6.61
CA ARG A 3 -3.92 9.07 5.65
C ARG A 3 -3.09 7.98 6.32
N MET A 4 -2.65 8.22 7.56
CA MET A 4 -1.85 7.29 8.34
C MET A 4 -2.69 6.10 8.80
N THR A 5 -3.92 6.36 9.26
CA THR A 5 -4.89 5.31 9.63
C THR A 5 -5.24 4.43 8.43
N VAL A 6 -5.53 5.03 7.28
CA VAL A 6 -5.87 4.29 6.05
C VAL A 6 -4.67 3.48 5.56
N ALA A 7 -3.45 4.02 5.62
CA ALA A 7 -2.23 3.28 5.28
C ALA A 7 -1.97 2.12 6.25
N GLY A 8 -2.26 2.27 7.54
CA GLY A 8 -2.12 1.21 8.54
C GLY A 8 -3.07 0.03 8.29
N ILE A 9 -4.36 0.34 8.10
CA ILE A 9 -5.38 -0.66 7.78
C ILE A 9 -5.09 -1.32 6.42
N GLY A 10 -4.79 -0.53 5.39
CA GLY A 10 -4.46 -1.05 4.07
C GLY A 10 -3.19 -1.91 4.08
N GLY A 11 -2.17 -1.50 4.84
CA GLY A 11 -0.93 -2.26 4.99
C GLY A 11 -1.19 -3.62 5.65
N PHE A 12 -2.10 -3.66 6.62
CA PHE A 12 -2.52 -4.91 7.27
C PHE A 12 -3.23 -5.83 6.28
N VAL A 13 -4.15 -5.29 5.47
CA VAL A 13 -4.85 -6.07 4.42
C VAL A 13 -3.86 -6.63 3.39
N LEU A 14 -2.85 -5.85 2.98
CA LEU A 14 -1.83 -6.31 2.04
C LEU A 14 -1.05 -7.53 2.56
N VAL A 15 -0.78 -7.62 3.87
CA VAL A 15 -0.11 -8.80 4.44
C VAL A 15 -0.90 -10.09 4.17
N PHE A 16 -2.24 -10.05 4.25
CA PHE A 16 -3.07 -11.22 3.94
C PHE A 16 -3.03 -11.57 2.45
N ILE A 17 -3.05 -10.55 1.59
CA ILE A 17 -2.95 -10.75 0.14
C ILE A 17 -1.60 -11.39 -0.21
N GLU A 18 -0.51 -10.89 0.35
CA GLU A 18 0.83 -11.43 0.14
C GLU A 18 0.97 -12.85 0.71
N ALA A 19 0.48 -13.09 1.92
CA ALA A 19 0.48 -14.43 2.50
C ALA A 19 -0.29 -15.43 1.62
N TYR A 20 -1.45 -15.02 1.08
CA TYR A 20 -2.22 -15.84 0.15
C TYR A 20 -1.45 -16.14 -1.14
N ILE A 21 -0.81 -15.14 -1.73
CA ILE A 21 0.04 -15.31 -2.92
C ILE A 21 1.17 -16.30 -2.63
N VAL A 22 1.87 -16.16 -1.50
CA VAL A 22 2.98 -17.06 -1.14
C VAL A 22 2.50 -18.49 -0.93
N ILE A 23 1.35 -18.69 -0.28
CA ILE A 23 0.74 -20.02 -0.12
C ILE A 23 0.41 -20.63 -1.49
N MET A 24 -0.15 -19.84 -2.40
CA MET A 24 -0.44 -20.28 -3.77
C MET A 24 0.84 -20.70 -4.50
N LEU A 25 1.91 -19.91 -4.39
CA LEU A 25 3.21 -20.20 -5.02
C LEU A 25 3.91 -21.42 -4.42
N LYS A 26 3.69 -21.70 -3.13
CA LYS A 26 4.23 -22.88 -2.44
C LYS A 26 3.40 -24.15 -2.64
N GLY A 27 2.35 -24.13 -3.45
CA GLY A 27 1.49 -25.30 -3.68
C GLY A 27 0.57 -25.62 -2.49
N TYR A 28 0.09 -24.59 -1.80
CA TYR A 28 -0.82 -24.68 -0.64
C TYR A 28 -0.18 -25.20 0.66
N GLU A 29 1.14 -25.21 0.76
CA GLU A 29 1.79 -25.44 2.05
C GLU A 29 1.55 -24.27 3.02
N THR A 30 1.47 -24.60 4.31
CA THR A 30 1.23 -23.62 5.37
C THR A 30 2.37 -22.62 5.48
N LEU A 31 2.03 -21.34 5.56
CA LEU A 31 2.99 -20.28 5.79
C LEU A 31 3.23 -20.12 7.30
N ASP A 32 4.44 -20.48 7.76
CA ASP A 32 4.91 -20.10 9.08
C ASP A 32 5.75 -18.82 8.97
N PHE A 33 5.34 -17.77 9.66
CA PHE A 33 6.09 -16.52 9.74
C PHE A 33 7.31 -16.63 10.65
N GLY A 34 7.46 -17.69 11.45
CA GLY A 34 8.59 -17.85 12.38
C GLY A 34 8.54 -16.85 13.54
N GLY A 35 7.36 -16.30 13.85
CA GLY A 35 7.13 -15.35 14.93
C GLY A 35 6.55 -14.01 14.48
N ILE A 36 6.40 -13.08 15.44
CA ILE A 36 5.79 -11.77 15.19
C ILE A 36 6.72 -10.79 14.46
N SER A 37 8.04 -10.96 14.58
CA SER A 37 9.01 -10.04 14.00
C SER A 37 8.93 -9.97 12.47
N PRO A 38 8.91 -11.10 11.72
CA PRO A 38 8.75 -11.06 10.27
C PRO A 38 7.40 -10.50 9.83
N PHE A 39 6.33 -10.79 10.58
CA PHE A 39 5.01 -10.22 10.34
C PHE A 39 5.01 -8.69 10.44
N VAL A 40 5.56 -8.13 11.52
CA VAL A 40 5.65 -6.67 11.72
C VAL A 40 6.54 -6.03 10.65
N GLY A 41 7.59 -6.72 10.20
CA GLY A 41 8.46 -6.26 9.11
C GLY A 41 7.71 -6.08 7.79
N VAL A 42 6.99 -7.12 7.34
CA VAL A 42 6.17 -7.08 6.12
C VAL A 42 5.06 -6.04 6.25
N TRP A 43 4.37 -6.00 7.39
CA TRP A 43 3.34 -5.00 7.64
C TRP A 43 3.87 -3.56 7.58
N SER A 44 5.04 -3.31 8.17
CA SER A 44 5.67 -1.99 8.17
C SER A 44 6.05 -1.55 6.76
N MET A 45 6.61 -2.45 5.93
CA MET A 45 6.91 -2.14 4.53
C MET A 45 5.65 -1.74 3.76
N ASN A 46 4.56 -2.50 3.90
CA ASN A 46 3.28 -2.21 3.24
C ASN A 46 2.67 -0.89 3.72
N PHE A 47 2.77 -0.61 5.02
CA PHE A 47 2.38 0.68 5.58
C PHE A 47 3.12 1.84 4.93
N PHE A 48 4.45 1.79 4.86
CA PHE A 48 5.26 2.85 4.27
C PHE A 48 4.96 3.04 2.78
N LEU A 49 4.76 1.95 2.04
CA LEU A 49 4.38 1.99 0.63
C LEU A 49 3.07 2.75 0.45
N LEU A 50 1.99 2.31 1.10
CA LEU A 50 0.68 2.96 0.98
C LEU A 50 0.69 4.40 1.49
N PHE A 51 1.41 4.65 2.59
CA PHE A 51 1.55 6.00 3.13
C PHE A 51 2.23 6.94 2.13
N SER A 52 3.29 6.48 1.45
CA SER A 52 3.99 7.26 0.43
C SER A 52 3.08 7.58 -0.76
N ILE A 53 2.32 6.58 -1.24
CA ILE A 53 1.36 6.72 -2.35
C ILE A 53 0.28 7.74 -1.97
N PHE A 54 -0.38 7.57 -0.82
CA PHE A 54 -1.42 8.50 -0.37
C PHE A 54 -0.90 9.91 -0.08
N THR A 55 0.39 10.05 0.21
CA THR A 55 1.02 11.35 0.39
C THR A 55 1.17 12.06 -0.95
N GLN A 56 1.67 11.36 -1.97
CA GLN A 56 1.99 11.92 -3.28
C GLN A 56 0.80 11.98 -4.25
N ILE A 57 -0.24 11.16 -4.06
CA ILE A 57 -1.37 11.10 -5.00
C ILE A 57 -2.18 12.41 -5.05
N LYS A 58 -2.39 13.07 -3.91
CA LYS A 58 -3.14 14.33 -3.85
C LYS A 58 -2.46 15.49 -4.60
N PRO A 59 -1.17 15.79 -4.38
CA PRO A 59 -0.51 16.84 -5.15
C PRO A 59 -0.45 16.49 -6.65
N TRP A 60 -0.20 15.24 -7.00
CA TRP A 60 -0.16 14.80 -8.40
C TRP A 60 -1.51 15.00 -9.12
N VAL A 61 -2.63 14.60 -8.50
CA VAL A 61 -3.97 14.80 -9.08
C VAL A 61 -4.28 16.29 -9.27
N LYS A 62 -3.89 17.13 -8.30
CA LYS A 62 -4.11 18.58 -8.37
C LYS A 62 -3.32 19.19 -9.53
N GLU A 63 -2.05 18.83 -9.67
CA GLU A 63 -1.20 19.30 -10.76
C GLU A 63 -1.77 18.88 -12.13
N LYS A 64 -2.21 17.62 -12.26
CA LYS A 64 -2.86 17.12 -13.48
C LYS A 64 -4.07 17.94 -13.90
N MET A 65 -4.98 18.22 -12.97
CA MET A 65 -6.18 19.04 -13.25
C MET A 65 -5.81 20.48 -13.65
N GLU A 66 -4.80 21.07 -13.02
CA GLU A 66 -4.32 22.42 -13.37
C GLU A 66 -3.69 22.44 -14.77
N THR A 67 -2.94 21.41 -15.16
CA THR A 67 -2.39 21.28 -16.51
C THR A 67 -3.50 21.12 -17.56
N GLU A 68 -4.49 20.27 -17.31
CA GLU A 68 -5.63 20.07 -18.23
C GLU A 68 -6.46 21.33 -18.41
N LYS A 69 -6.73 22.08 -17.32
CA LYS A 69 -7.44 23.35 -17.39
C LYS A 69 -6.67 24.40 -18.20
N LYS A 70 -5.33 24.45 -18.10
CA LYS A 70 -4.50 25.37 -18.89
C LYS A 70 -4.51 25.02 -20.39
N LEU A 71 -4.62 23.74 -20.73
CA LEU A 71 -4.68 23.27 -22.13
C LEU A 71 -6.07 23.47 -22.75
N SER A 72 -7.15 23.38 -21.97
CA SER A 72 -8.52 23.62 -22.44
C SER A 72 -8.87 25.10 -22.68
N VAL A 73 -8.10 26.03 -22.11
CA VAL A 73 -8.32 27.49 -22.22
C VAL A 73 -7.47 28.12 -23.34
N LYS A 74 -6.61 27.32 -24.00
CA LYS A 74 -5.74 27.74 -25.09
C LYS A 74 -6.28 27.25 -26.43
#